data_AF-A0A6I5KUC3-F1
#
_entry.id   AF-A0A6I5KUC3-F1
#
_cell.length_a   1.000
_cell.length_b   1.000
_cell.length_c   1.000
_cell.angle_alpha   90.00
_cell.angle_beta   90.00
_cell.angle_gamma   90.00
#
_symmetry.space_group_name_H-M   'P 1'
#
loop_
_entity.id
_entity.type
_entity.pdbx_description
1 polymer ?
#
loop_
_entity_poly.entity_id
_entity_poly.type
_entity_poly.pdbx_seq_one_letter_code
_entity_poly.pdbx_strand_id
1 'polypeptide(L)'
;MFQVLQKISRVLVIGCSFICSFNCLSQVKGQASKRLDRFISESCKTTYEEIDSVRISEVLKYKVYRITQEIKDIYGQKSTNTNIFIVIDDGKQAQAFEHVGKNTNLPKLLGYIKEDFVLNAESASLFQTVLDAIYPLPTWKPDKREYFSQNGKWYFLRDAYFRSKQGFEVTIDPSGKITGICYKMKWDENERS
;
A
#
# COMPACT_ATOMS: atom_id res chain seq x y z
N MET A 1 -61.02 45.61 33.95
CA MET A 1 -60.93 44.14 33.81
C MET A 1 -59.64 43.83 33.06
N PHE A 2 -58.73 43.03 33.64
CA PHE A 2 -57.46 42.48 33.09
C PHE A 2 -56.55 43.42 32.25
N GLN A 3 -55.39 43.88 32.73
CA GLN A 3 -54.15 43.10 33.01
C GLN A 3 -53.77 42.05 31.95
N VAL A 4 -53.28 42.49 30.78
CA VAL A 4 -52.46 41.64 29.87
C VAL A 4 -51.31 42.43 29.23
N LEU A 5 -50.42 43.01 30.05
CA LEU A 5 -49.24 43.71 29.54
C LEU A 5 -48.00 43.44 30.43
N GLN A 6 -47.45 42.21 30.34
CA GLN A 6 -46.11 41.91 30.89
C GLN A 6 -45.46 40.55 30.52
N LYS A 7 -46.12 39.63 29.80
CA LYS A 7 -45.63 38.23 29.68
C LYS A 7 -44.85 37.83 28.41
N ILE A 8 -44.70 38.70 27.40
CA ILE A 8 -44.10 38.29 26.10
C ILE A 8 -42.59 38.60 25.98
N SER A 9 -42.03 39.55 26.73
CA SER A 9 -40.62 39.97 26.52
C SER A 9 -39.53 39.03 27.08
N ARG A 10 -39.89 37.99 27.87
CA ARG A 10 -38.89 37.12 28.53
C ARG A 10 -38.47 35.87 27.75
N VAL A 11 -39.21 35.49 26.70
CA VAL A 11 -38.91 34.25 25.94
C VAL A 11 -37.84 34.45 24.87
N LEU A 12 -37.68 35.66 24.32
CA LEU A 12 -36.73 35.91 23.22
C LEU A 12 -35.25 35.94 23.64
N VAL A 13 -34.94 36.27 24.89
CA VAL A 13 -33.54 36.51 25.33
C VAL A 13 -32.76 35.20 25.56
N ILE A 14 -33.45 34.10 25.92
CA ILE A 14 -32.80 32.81 26.23
C ILE A 14 -32.43 32.04 24.95
N GLY A 15 -33.18 32.23 23.85
CA GLY A 15 -32.95 31.55 22.57
C GLY A 15 -31.64 31.95 21.87
N CYS A 16 -31.27 33.24 21.90
CA CYS A 16 -30.04 33.72 21.25
C CYS A 16 -28.75 33.19 21.90
N SER A 17 -28.74 32.99 23.23
CA SER A 17 -27.55 32.51 23.96
C SER A 17 -27.12 31.10 23.55
N PHE A 18 -28.07 30.21 23.23
CA PHE A 18 -27.75 28.85 22.79
C PHE A 18 -27.15 28.80 21.39
N ILE A 19 -27.66 29.60 20.45
CA ILE A 19 -27.18 29.61 19.05
C ILE A 19 -25.75 30.17 18.95
N CYS A 20 -25.40 31.20 19.73
CA CYS A 20 -24.03 31.70 19.82
C CYS A 20 -23.07 30.65 20.39
N SER A 21 -23.51 29.87 21.38
CA SER A 21 -22.70 28.83 22.03
C SER A 21 -22.31 27.71 21.06
N PHE A 22 -23.24 27.22 20.24
CA PHE A 22 -22.96 26.18 19.23
C PHE A 22 -22.00 26.65 18.13
N ASN A 23 -22.13 27.90 17.68
CA ASN A 23 -21.19 28.46 16.68
C ASN A 23 -19.78 28.62 17.27
N CYS A 24 -19.65 29.05 18.53
CA CYS A 24 -18.38 29.13 19.23
C CYS A 24 -17.72 27.75 19.40
N LEU A 25 -18.45 26.75 19.88
CA LEU A 25 -17.95 25.37 20.01
C LEU A 25 -17.55 24.74 18.66
N SER A 26 -18.30 25.01 17.59
CA SER A 26 -17.97 24.59 16.22
C SER A 26 -16.68 25.26 15.72
N GLN A 27 -16.54 26.58 15.91
CA GLN A 27 -15.33 27.32 15.56
C GLN A 27 -14.11 26.85 16.36
N VAL A 28 -14.25 26.64 17.68
CA VAL A 28 -13.16 26.11 18.52
C VAL A 28 -12.73 24.72 18.07
N LYS A 29 -13.68 23.82 17.73
CA LYS A 29 -13.37 22.47 17.22
C LYS A 29 -12.68 22.52 15.85
N GLY A 30 -13.15 23.36 14.92
CA GLY A 30 -12.54 23.56 13.60
C GLY A 30 -11.22 24.35 13.62
N GLN A 31 -10.96 25.13 14.67
CA GLN A 31 -9.67 25.80 14.89
C GLN A 31 -8.67 24.87 15.59
N ALA A 32 -9.14 24.02 16.51
CA ALA A 32 -8.34 22.99 17.13
C ALA A 32 -7.85 21.96 16.08
N SER A 33 -8.74 21.46 15.22
CA SER A 33 -8.33 20.55 14.13
C SER A 33 -7.26 21.18 13.25
N LYS A 34 -7.47 22.41 12.74
CA LYS A 34 -6.47 23.13 11.92
C LYS A 34 -5.10 23.27 12.57
N ARG A 35 -5.00 23.39 13.91
CA ARG A 35 -3.72 23.42 14.62
C ARG A 35 -3.07 22.03 14.71
N LEU A 36 -3.87 20.99 14.92
CA LEU A 36 -3.40 19.60 14.97
C LEU A 36 -2.98 19.10 13.58
N ASP A 37 -3.79 19.35 12.56
CA ASP A 37 -3.52 19.03 11.16
C ASP A 37 -2.21 19.70 10.70
N ARG A 38 -2.01 20.98 11.06
CA ARG A 38 -0.76 21.71 10.81
C ARG A 38 0.42 21.04 11.49
N PHE A 39 0.34 20.76 12.78
CA PHE A 39 1.41 20.08 13.53
C PHE A 39 1.82 18.76 12.85
N ILE A 40 0.85 17.92 12.48
CA ILE A 40 1.13 16.68 11.75
C ILE A 40 1.81 16.96 10.39
N SER A 41 1.36 17.96 9.63
CA SER A 41 1.96 18.31 8.33
C SER A 41 3.38 18.92 8.42
N GLU A 42 3.71 19.60 9.53
CA GLU A 42 5.04 20.18 9.78
C GLU A 42 6.02 19.12 10.32
N SER A 43 5.51 18.17 11.13
CA SER A 43 6.27 17.05 11.69
C SER A 43 6.41 15.85 10.75
N CYS A 44 5.56 15.69 9.72
CA CYS A 44 5.62 14.58 8.78
C CYS A 44 5.90 15.06 7.35
N LYS A 45 7.03 14.63 6.78
CA LYS A 45 7.35 14.82 5.37
C LYS A 45 6.99 13.56 4.59
N THR A 46 6.06 13.68 3.64
CA THR A 46 5.75 12.59 2.70
C THR A 46 6.40 12.87 1.34
N THR A 47 7.08 11.89 0.76
CA THR A 47 7.60 11.93 -0.62
C THR A 47 7.04 10.78 -1.44
N TYR A 48 6.99 10.99 -2.76
CA TYR A 48 6.48 10.05 -3.75
C TYR A 48 7.54 9.89 -4.85
N GLU A 49 7.86 8.64 -5.19
CA GLU A 49 8.91 8.29 -6.15
C GLU A 49 8.36 7.20 -7.09
N GLU A 50 8.41 7.41 -8.41
CA GLU A 50 8.01 6.39 -9.38
C GLU A 50 9.11 5.32 -9.45
N ILE A 51 8.76 4.07 -9.20
CA ILE A 51 9.74 2.98 -9.14
C ILE A 51 10.04 2.49 -10.55
N ASP A 52 11.31 2.53 -10.96
CA ASP A 52 11.88 1.91 -12.17
C ASP A 52 10.90 1.86 -13.35
N SER A 53 10.45 3.04 -13.78
CA SER A 53 9.29 3.19 -14.67
C SER A 53 9.43 2.41 -15.98
N VAL A 54 10.66 2.25 -16.49
CA VAL A 54 10.96 1.43 -17.68
C VAL A 54 10.59 -0.03 -17.41
N ARG A 55 11.27 -0.70 -16.46
CA ARG A 55 11.06 -2.14 -16.19
C ARG A 55 9.67 -2.44 -15.65
N ILE A 56 9.11 -1.57 -14.83
CA ILE A 56 7.72 -1.67 -14.38
C ILE A 56 6.77 -1.62 -15.58
N SER A 57 6.96 -0.70 -16.53
CA SER A 57 6.09 -0.57 -17.71
C SER A 57 6.23 -1.71 -18.72
N GLU A 58 7.31 -2.50 -18.69
CA GLU A 58 7.45 -3.68 -19.54
C GLU A 58 6.57 -4.86 -19.06
N VAL A 59 6.26 -4.93 -17.76
CA VAL A 59 5.51 -6.04 -17.15
C VAL A 59 4.10 -5.66 -16.68
N LEU A 60 3.92 -4.45 -16.13
CA LEU A 60 2.68 -4.00 -15.52
C LEU A 60 1.93 -2.99 -16.41
N LYS A 61 0.59 -3.02 -16.35
CA LYS A 61 -0.29 -2.06 -17.04
C LYS A 61 -0.21 -0.64 -16.46
N TYR A 62 0.23 -0.53 -15.20
CA TYR A 62 0.05 0.63 -14.34
C TYR A 62 1.35 1.03 -13.65
N LYS A 63 1.41 2.28 -13.19
CA LYS A 63 2.59 2.83 -12.54
C LYS A 63 2.70 2.36 -11.09
N VAL A 64 3.93 2.19 -10.61
CA VAL A 64 4.22 1.82 -9.22
C VAL A 64 4.94 2.98 -8.55
N TYR A 65 4.49 3.34 -7.34
CA TYR A 65 5.06 4.41 -6.55
C TYR A 65 5.54 3.91 -5.18
N ARG A 66 6.70 4.42 -4.77
CA ARG A 66 7.20 4.33 -3.41
C ARG A 66 6.79 5.61 -2.67
N ILE A 67 5.97 5.46 -1.64
CA ILE A 67 5.61 6.52 -0.71
C ILE A 67 6.52 6.39 0.50
N THR A 68 7.25 7.45 0.84
CA THR A 68 8.08 7.50 2.06
C THR A 68 7.52 8.57 2.99
N GLN A 69 7.21 8.20 4.23
CA GLN A 69 6.78 9.12 5.29
C GLN A 69 7.87 9.21 6.36
N GLU A 70 8.55 10.35 6.40
CA GLU A 70 9.55 10.71 7.41
C GLU A 70 8.84 11.50 8.52
N ILE A 71 8.64 10.87 9.67
CA ILE A 71 8.16 11.54 10.88
C ILE A 71 9.38 12.10 11.60
N LYS A 72 9.51 13.42 11.57
CA LYS A 72 10.50 14.15 12.35
C LYS A 72 10.10 14.11 13.81
N ASP A 73 11.09 13.78 14.64
CA ASP A 73 11.09 13.85 16.09
C ASP A 73 10.09 14.84 16.72
N ILE A 74 8.97 14.30 17.21
CA ILE A 74 7.91 15.03 17.93
C ILE A 74 8.15 15.09 19.46
N TYR A 75 9.24 14.50 19.97
CA TYR A 75 9.50 14.33 21.41
C TYR A 75 10.92 14.73 21.87
N GLY A 76 11.76 15.28 21.00
CA GLY A 76 13.12 15.74 21.30
C GLY A 76 14.22 14.66 21.29
N GLN A 77 13.98 13.48 20.73
CA GLN A 77 14.88 12.32 20.69
C GLN A 77 15.89 12.27 19.52
N LYS A 78 15.88 13.24 18.59
CA LYS A 78 16.66 13.30 17.32
C LYS A 78 16.42 12.20 16.28
N SER A 79 15.75 11.10 16.59
CA SER A 79 15.49 10.02 15.65
C SER A 79 14.42 10.40 14.62
N THR A 80 14.57 9.93 13.38
CA THR A 80 13.55 10.03 12.33
C THR A 80 12.94 8.65 12.13
N ASN A 81 11.62 8.54 12.28
CA ASN A 81 10.90 7.30 11.96
C ASN A 81 10.43 7.36 10.50
N THR A 82 10.80 6.34 9.72
CA THR A 82 10.51 6.29 8.29
C THR A 82 9.59 5.12 7.97
N ASN A 83 8.37 5.40 7.52
CA ASN A 83 7.46 4.40 6.97
C ASN A 83 7.57 4.40 5.44
N ILE A 84 7.54 3.20 4.83
CA ILE A 84 7.61 3.02 3.38
C ILE A 84 6.40 2.20 2.94
N PHE A 85 5.71 2.67 1.90
CA PHE A 85 4.59 1.99 1.26
C PHE A 85 4.87 1.84 -0.23
N ILE A 86 4.59 0.68 -0.80
CA ILE A 86 4.64 0.45 -2.25
C ILE A 86 3.20 0.31 -2.74
N VAL A 87 2.82 1.16 -3.69
CA VAL A 87 1.45 1.24 -4.23
C VAL A 87 1.47 1.18 -5.75
N ILE A 88 0.37 0.72 -6.34
CA ILE A 88 0.12 0.78 -7.78
C ILE A 88 -0.98 1.81 -8.04
N ASP A 89 -0.81 2.64 -9.07
CA ASP A 89 -1.76 3.69 -9.46
C ASP A 89 -2.33 3.38 -10.85
N ASP A 90 -3.64 3.10 -10.89
CA ASP A 90 -4.37 2.79 -12.12
C ASP A 90 -4.90 4.04 -12.87
N GLY A 91 -4.49 5.24 -12.42
CA GLY A 91 -4.93 6.52 -12.95
C GLY A 91 -6.27 6.99 -12.40
N LYS A 92 -6.92 6.20 -11.53
CA LYS A 92 -8.11 6.58 -10.75
C LYS A 92 -7.83 6.54 -9.26
N GLN A 93 -7.09 5.53 -8.79
CA GLN A 93 -6.72 5.37 -7.39
C GLN A 93 -5.36 4.68 -7.22
N ALA A 94 -4.60 5.17 -6.23
CA ALA A 94 -3.45 4.44 -5.69
C ALA A 94 -3.93 3.37 -4.70
N GLN A 95 -3.44 2.14 -4.86
CA GLN A 95 -3.82 0.99 -4.03
C GLN A 95 -2.62 0.14 -3.65
N ALA A 96 -2.66 -0.45 -2.45
CA ALA A 96 -1.63 -1.37 -2.00
C ALA A 96 -1.71 -2.72 -2.76
N PHE A 97 -0.55 -3.34 -2.99
CA PHE A 97 -0.48 -4.73 -3.43
C PHE A 97 -1.05 -5.69 -2.37
N GLU A 98 -1.41 -6.90 -2.80
CA GLU A 98 -1.97 -7.93 -1.92
C GLU A 98 -0.93 -8.39 -0.89
N HIS A 99 -1.30 -8.44 0.39
CA HIS A 99 -0.39 -8.87 1.44
C HIS A 99 -0.06 -10.36 1.30
N VAL A 100 1.22 -10.68 1.10
CA VAL A 100 1.71 -12.06 0.95
C VAL A 100 1.85 -12.75 2.32
N GLY A 101 1.16 -13.87 2.49
CA GLY A 101 1.22 -14.74 3.66
C GLY A 101 1.41 -16.21 3.27
N LYS A 102 0.87 -17.14 4.06
CA LYS A 102 0.97 -18.57 3.75
C LYS A 102 0.01 -18.95 2.61
N ASN A 103 0.57 -19.35 1.47
CA ASN A 103 -0.16 -19.90 0.31
C ASN A 103 -1.23 -18.92 -0.22
N THR A 104 -0.81 -17.68 -0.47
CA THR A 104 -1.69 -16.57 -0.86
C THR A 104 -1.79 -16.46 -2.38
N ASN A 105 -2.97 -16.66 -2.95
CA ASN A 105 -3.24 -16.33 -4.36
C ASN A 105 -3.26 -14.81 -4.55
N LEU A 106 -2.74 -14.32 -5.68
CA LEU A 106 -2.57 -12.89 -5.97
C LEU A 106 -3.34 -12.45 -7.23
N PRO A 107 -4.69 -12.54 -7.24
CA PRO A 107 -5.51 -12.19 -8.40
C PRO A 107 -5.47 -10.70 -8.78
N LYS A 108 -5.21 -9.78 -7.83
CA LYS A 108 -5.04 -8.36 -8.19
C LYS A 108 -3.72 -8.16 -8.94
N LEU A 109 -2.63 -8.74 -8.43
CA LEU A 109 -1.34 -8.70 -9.12
C LEU A 109 -1.45 -9.26 -10.54
N LEU A 110 -2.13 -10.40 -10.70
CA LEU A 110 -2.43 -10.97 -12.02
C LEU A 110 -3.17 -9.99 -12.93
N GLY A 111 -4.20 -9.29 -12.42
CA GLY A 111 -4.93 -8.26 -13.17
C GLY A 111 -4.10 -7.04 -13.58
N TYR A 112 -2.98 -6.80 -12.91
CA TYR A 112 -2.03 -5.72 -13.22
C TYR A 112 -0.96 -6.10 -14.24
N ILE A 113 -0.76 -7.39 -14.55
CA ILE A 113 0.18 -7.84 -15.59
C ILE A 113 -0.33 -7.41 -16.97
N LYS A 114 0.56 -6.89 -17.81
CA LYS A 114 0.30 -6.57 -19.22
C LYS A 114 -0.22 -7.78 -20.00
N GLU A 115 -1.14 -7.54 -20.93
CA GLU A 115 -1.82 -8.63 -21.66
C GLU A 115 -0.95 -9.26 -22.75
N ASP A 116 0.03 -8.49 -23.23
CA ASP A 116 1.10 -8.83 -24.17
C ASP A 116 2.39 -9.30 -23.47
N PHE A 117 2.47 -9.26 -22.13
CA PHE A 117 3.64 -9.76 -21.41
C PHE A 117 3.66 -11.30 -21.41
N VAL A 118 4.73 -11.86 -21.98
CA VAL A 118 5.00 -13.30 -22.05
C VAL A 118 6.11 -13.66 -21.07
N LEU A 119 5.86 -14.62 -20.19
CA LEU A 119 6.83 -15.12 -19.22
C LEU A 119 7.58 -16.35 -19.74
N ASN A 120 8.84 -16.15 -20.10
CA ASN A 120 9.75 -17.17 -20.62
C ASN A 120 11.15 -17.00 -20.00
N ALA A 121 12.15 -17.76 -20.49
CA ALA A 121 13.50 -17.73 -19.92
C ALA A 121 14.23 -16.38 -20.06
N GLU A 122 13.89 -15.59 -21.08
CA GLU A 122 14.46 -14.27 -21.34
C GLU A 122 13.82 -13.22 -20.42
N SER A 123 12.49 -13.24 -20.28
CA SER A 123 11.73 -12.29 -19.48
C SER A 123 11.64 -12.63 -17.98
N ALA A 124 12.03 -13.82 -17.55
CA ALA A 124 12.00 -14.21 -16.13
C ALA A 124 12.88 -13.31 -15.24
N SER A 125 14.03 -12.84 -15.73
CA SER A 125 14.91 -11.91 -15.00
C SER A 125 14.26 -10.54 -14.74
N LEU A 126 13.54 -10.03 -15.75
CA LEU A 126 12.73 -8.82 -15.68
C LEU A 126 11.57 -9.00 -14.70
N PHE A 127 10.85 -10.13 -14.78
CA PHE A 127 9.74 -10.43 -13.87
C PHE A 127 10.22 -10.52 -12.40
N GLN A 128 11.36 -11.17 -12.15
CA GLN A 128 12.01 -11.20 -10.83
C GLN A 128 12.34 -9.78 -10.34
N THR A 129 12.86 -8.91 -11.20
CA THR A 129 13.14 -7.50 -10.87
C THR A 129 11.88 -6.76 -10.47
N VAL A 130 10.77 -6.94 -11.18
CA VAL A 130 9.47 -6.34 -10.85
C VAL A 130 8.93 -6.89 -9.52
N LEU A 131 9.03 -8.20 -9.27
CA LEU A 131 8.68 -8.80 -7.98
C LEU A 131 9.53 -8.28 -6.80
N ASP A 132 10.80 -7.95 -7.05
CA ASP A 132 11.69 -7.32 -6.06
C ASP A 132 11.31 -5.86 -5.78
N ALA A 133 10.85 -5.11 -6.78
CA ALA A 133 10.36 -3.75 -6.63
C ALA A 133 9.05 -3.66 -5.83
N ILE A 134 8.07 -4.53 -6.13
CA ILE A 134 6.73 -4.47 -5.53
C ILE A 134 6.62 -5.21 -4.18
N TYR A 135 7.45 -6.23 -3.96
CA TYR A 135 7.58 -6.95 -2.69
C TYR A 135 9.05 -6.95 -2.22
N PRO A 136 9.57 -5.81 -1.73
CA PRO A 136 10.98 -5.71 -1.35
C PRO A 136 11.34 -6.63 -0.19
N LEU A 137 12.48 -7.31 -0.30
CA LEU A 137 13.06 -8.08 0.79
C LEU A 137 13.88 -7.16 1.72
N PRO A 138 13.95 -7.43 3.03
CA PRO A 138 14.83 -6.69 3.93
C PRO A 138 16.30 -6.85 3.55
N THR A 139 17.05 -5.74 3.52
CA THR A 139 18.47 -5.69 3.09
C THR A 139 19.44 -6.52 3.94
N TRP A 140 19.03 -6.94 5.14
CA TRP A 140 19.81 -7.82 6.02
C TRP A 140 19.67 -9.31 5.66
N LYS A 141 18.73 -9.70 4.80
CA LYS A 141 18.61 -11.09 4.37
C LYS A 141 19.68 -11.42 3.34
N PRO A 142 20.32 -12.62 3.43
CA PRO A 142 21.23 -13.07 2.40
C PRO A 142 20.48 -13.24 1.08
N ASP A 143 21.10 -12.84 -0.03
CA ASP A 143 20.50 -13.01 -1.35
C ASP A 143 20.42 -14.51 -1.70
N LYS A 144 19.18 -15.00 -1.79
CA LYS A 144 18.84 -16.38 -2.17
C LYS A 144 17.86 -16.39 -3.34
N ARG A 145 17.85 -15.32 -4.15
CA ARG A 145 17.01 -15.23 -5.33
C ARG A 145 17.48 -16.24 -6.38
N GLU A 146 16.56 -17.10 -6.79
CA GLU A 146 16.74 -18.17 -7.77
C GLU A 146 15.41 -18.30 -8.51
N TYR A 147 15.43 -18.41 -9.83
CA TYR A 147 14.22 -18.67 -10.59
C TYR A 147 14.41 -19.79 -11.60
N PHE A 148 13.38 -20.61 -11.78
CA PHE A 148 13.39 -21.77 -12.67
C PHE A 148 11.98 -22.09 -13.16
N SER A 149 11.87 -22.82 -14.27
CA SER A 149 10.60 -23.32 -14.80
C SER A 149 10.51 -24.84 -14.68
N GLN A 150 9.33 -25.34 -14.34
CA GLN A 150 9.01 -26.77 -14.26
C GLN A 150 7.51 -26.96 -14.45
N ASN A 151 7.09 -27.97 -15.22
CA ASN A 151 5.69 -28.39 -15.35
C ASN A 151 4.68 -27.26 -15.66
N GLY A 152 5.00 -26.36 -16.60
CA GLY A 152 4.12 -25.24 -16.97
C GLY A 152 4.03 -24.12 -15.93
N LYS A 153 4.96 -24.10 -14.96
CA LYS A 153 5.06 -23.08 -13.93
C LYS A 153 6.46 -22.47 -13.90
N TRP A 154 6.52 -21.21 -13.49
CA TRP A 154 7.72 -20.52 -13.06
C TRP A 154 7.74 -20.38 -11.54
N TYR A 155 8.91 -20.55 -10.95
CA TYR A 155 9.15 -20.44 -9.52
C TYR A 155 10.16 -19.33 -9.30
N PHE A 156 9.78 -18.30 -8.53
CA PHE A 156 10.62 -17.16 -8.16
C PHE A 156 10.90 -17.22 -6.67
N LEU A 157 12.04 -17.81 -6.32
CA LEU A 157 12.47 -18.02 -4.94
C LEU A 157 12.96 -16.69 -4.37
N ARG A 158 12.51 -16.38 -3.15
CA ARG A 158 12.79 -15.12 -2.44
C ARG A 158 13.45 -15.34 -1.09
N ASP A 159 13.21 -16.50 -0.45
CA ASP A 159 13.83 -16.87 0.83
C ASP A 159 13.93 -18.40 0.97
N ALA A 160 14.75 -18.85 1.92
CA ALA A 160 14.79 -20.23 2.38
C ALA A 160 14.79 -20.25 3.92
N TYR A 161 13.64 -20.57 4.50
CA TYR A 161 13.43 -20.65 5.94
C TYR A 161 13.59 -22.11 6.40
N PHE A 162 14.59 -22.38 7.25
CA PHE A 162 15.09 -23.72 7.59
C PHE A 162 15.44 -24.56 6.35
N ARG A 163 14.48 -25.32 5.82
CA ARG A 163 14.60 -26.20 4.64
C ARG A 163 13.54 -25.92 3.57
N SER A 164 12.50 -25.16 3.91
CA SER A 164 11.45 -24.80 2.96
C SER A 164 11.83 -23.53 2.21
N LYS A 165 11.93 -23.63 0.88
CA LYS A 165 12.01 -22.46 0.00
C LYS A 165 10.67 -21.69 0.01
N GLN A 166 10.74 -20.37 -0.18
CA GLN A 166 9.59 -19.47 -0.20
C GLN A 166 9.68 -18.50 -1.37
N GLY A 167 8.53 -18.08 -1.91
CA GLY A 167 8.49 -17.19 -3.06
C GLY A 167 7.20 -17.29 -3.87
N PHE A 168 7.26 -16.92 -5.15
CA PHE A 168 6.11 -16.89 -6.05
C PHE A 168 6.11 -18.12 -6.96
N GLU A 169 4.99 -18.83 -6.97
CA GLU A 169 4.63 -19.81 -7.99
C GLU A 169 3.74 -19.11 -9.02
N VAL A 170 4.14 -19.16 -10.29
CA VAL A 170 3.49 -18.48 -11.41
C VAL A 170 3.11 -19.52 -12.44
N THR A 171 1.82 -19.77 -12.62
CA THR A 171 1.31 -20.67 -13.66
C THR A 171 1.23 -19.92 -14.98
N ILE A 172 1.73 -20.54 -16.05
CA ILE A 172 1.63 -20.02 -17.42
C ILE A 172 0.83 -20.97 -18.32
N ASP A 173 0.24 -20.43 -19.37
CA ASP A 173 -0.28 -21.23 -20.48
C ASP A 173 0.83 -21.60 -21.50
N PRO A 174 0.55 -22.41 -22.54
CA PRO A 174 1.56 -22.78 -23.55
C PRO A 174 2.12 -21.61 -24.37
N SER A 175 1.50 -20.43 -24.34
CA SER A 175 2.02 -19.20 -24.97
C SER A 175 2.94 -18.41 -24.03
N GLY A 176 3.10 -18.84 -22.78
CA GLY A 176 3.83 -18.14 -21.72
C GLY A 176 3.02 -17.03 -21.05
N LYS A 177 1.73 -16.90 -21.34
CA LYS A 177 0.87 -15.93 -20.67
C LYS A 177 0.62 -16.36 -19.22
N ILE A 178 0.79 -15.44 -18.27
CA ILE A 178 0.54 -15.73 -16.87
C ILE A 178 -0.96 -15.92 -16.63
N THR A 179 -1.34 -17.05 -16.04
CA THR A 179 -2.74 -17.42 -15.72
C THR A 179 -3.00 -17.52 -14.22
N GLY A 180 -1.97 -17.60 -13.39
CA GLY A 180 -2.10 -17.62 -11.93
C GLY A 180 -0.80 -17.21 -11.24
N ILE A 181 -0.92 -16.54 -10.09
CA ILE A 181 0.21 -16.18 -9.23
C ILE A 181 -0.17 -16.54 -7.78
N CYS A 182 0.71 -17.27 -7.08
CA CYS A 182 0.52 -17.69 -5.70
C CYS A 182 1.83 -17.55 -4.91
N TYR A 183 1.82 -16.86 -3.77
CA TYR A 183 2.97 -16.83 -2.86
C TYR A 183 2.96 -18.05 -1.92
N LYS A 184 4.02 -18.86 -1.96
CA LYS A 184 4.18 -20.08 -1.18
C LYS A 184 5.20 -19.87 -0.07
N MET A 185 4.86 -20.27 1.16
CA MET A 185 5.79 -20.26 2.30
C MET A 185 6.47 -21.61 2.56
N LYS A 186 6.00 -22.67 1.91
CA LYS A 186 6.65 -23.98 1.84
C LYS A 186 6.35 -24.60 0.50
N TRP A 187 7.38 -24.83 -0.31
CA TRP A 187 7.38 -25.93 -1.27
C TRP A 187 7.95 -27.16 -0.57
N ASP A 188 7.27 -28.30 -0.69
CA ASP A 188 7.81 -29.58 -0.26
C ASP A 188 8.80 -30.07 -1.32
N GLU A 189 9.96 -30.59 -0.90
CA GLU A 189 11.06 -30.96 -1.80
C GLU A 189 10.69 -32.08 -2.80
N ASN A 190 9.60 -32.80 -2.53
CA ASN A 190 9.04 -33.86 -3.36
C ASN A 190 8.39 -33.37 -4.68
N GLU A 191 8.22 -32.06 -4.90
CA GLU A 191 7.75 -31.53 -6.20
C GLU A 191 8.87 -31.44 -7.26
N ARG A 192 10.11 -31.86 -6.93
CA ARG A 192 11.30 -31.81 -7.81
C ARG A 192 11.69 -33.14 -8.47
N SER A 193 10.92 -34.22 -8.27
CA SER A 193 11.14 -35.56 -8.85
C SER A 193 10.39 -35.77 -10.16
#